data_AF-A0A0Q0BXT4-F1
#
_entry.id   AF-A0A0Q0BXT4-F1
#
_cell.length_a   1.000
_cell.length_b   1.000
_cell.length_c   1.000
_cell.angle_alpha   90.00
_cell.angle_beta   90.00
_cell.angle_gamma   90.00
#
_symmetry.space_group_name_H-M   'P 1'
#
loop_
_entity.id
_entity.type
_entity.pdbx_description
1 polymer ?
#
loop_
_entity_poly.entity_id
_entity_poly.type
_entity_poly.pdbx_seq_one_letter_code
_entity_poly.pdbx_strand_id
1 'polypeptide(L)'
;MQLADTLSPLVDVAFHLPEPSLADAWIGCLAYSLQRDLAALGYSAMAIGLGLMLGFHFPENFNRPYLASSIQDFWRRWHLSLSSWLRDYLYIALGGNRHGVWNTYRNLFLTMAIAGLWHGGDSWNYLLWGAAHGVALCVDRAWSRSSLPAIPKPLAHVLTLLFVCLAWTLFRAPDFATALTLYAGQFGLHGLGLGDALAVTLRPAHGMAALLGVACVLAPLLQVRVEQRFASRPLFIAGAALWPIAGFLLSFALIASRETVPFLYFQF
;
A
#
# COMPACT_ATOMS: atom_id res chain seq x y z
N MET A 1 11.06 2.60 -7.25
CA MET A 1 11.04 4.06 -7.11
C MET A 1 10.60 4.74 -8.40
N GLN A 2 11.33 4.65 -9.52
CA GLN A 2 10.95 5.30 -10.79
C GLN A 2 9.53 4.95 -11.31
N LEU A 3 9.08 3.70 -11.15
CA LEU A 3 7.71 3.30 -11.48
C LEU A 3 6.66 4.01 -10.63
N ALA A 4 6.95 4.24 -9.35
CA ALA A 4 6.09 4.98 -8.44
C ALA A 4 6.03 6.46 -8.85
N ASP A 5 7.17 7.07 -9.18
CA ASP A 5 7.26 8.48 -9.59
C ASP A 5 6.49 8.74 -10.88
N THR A 6 6.46 7.76 -11.80
CA THR A 6 5.68 7.83 -13.03
C THR A 6 4.18 7.93 -12.76
N LEU A 7 3.69 7.44 -11.63
CA LEU A 7 2.26 7.52 -11.26
C LEU A 7 1.89 8.83 -10.54
N SER A 8 2.86 9.58 -10.02
CA SER A 8 2.60 10.79 -9.22
C SER A 8 1.69 11.80 -9.91
N PRO A 9 1.90 12.16 -11.20
CA PRO A 9 1.07 13.17 -11.86
C PRO A 9 -0.42 12.80 -11.90
N LEU A 10 -0.75 11.50 -12.03
CA LEU A 10 -2.15 11.05 -12.00
C LEU A 10 -2.75 11.18 -10.61
N VAL A 11 -1.98 10.85 -9.58
CA VAL A 11 -2.40 11.00 -8.19
C VAL A 11 -2.63 12.47 -7.89
N ASP A 12 -1.66 13.32 -8.23
CA ASP A 12 -1.72 14.74 -7.92
C ASP A 12 -2.89 15.42 -8.61
N VAL A 13 -3.15 15.12 -9.89
CA VAL A 13 -4.32 15.65 -10.60
C VAL A 13 -5.61 15.16 -9.94
N ALA A 14 -5.78 13.86 -9.73
CA ALA A 14 -7.03 13.30 -9.23
C ALA A 14 -7.41 13.82 -7.82
N PHE A 15 -6.42 14.01 -6.94
CA PHE A 15 -6.64 14.50 -5.58
C PHE A 15 -6.87 16.02 -5.49
N HIS A 16 -6.65 16.78 -6.57
CA HIS A 16 -6.93 18.22 -6.62
C HIS A 16 -8.15 18.57 -7.48
N LEU A 17 -8.85 17.58 -8.04
CA LEU A 17 -10.10 17.84 -8.77
C LEU A 17 -11.18 18.30 -7.79
N PRO A 18 -11.92 19.39 -8.10
CA PRO A 18 -13.00 19.85 -7.24
C PRO A 18 -14.20 18.89 -7.26
N GLU A 19 -14.43 18.20 -8.38
CA GLU A 19 -15.52 17.25 -8.58
C GLU A 19 -14.99 16.03 -9.38
N PRO A 20 -14.18 15.15 -8.77
CA PRO A 20 -13.66 13.98 -9.47
C PRO A 20 -14.81 13.00 -9.74
N SER A 21 -14.94 12.56 -10.98
CA SER A 21 -15.87 11.50 -11.35
C SER A 21 -15.50 10.15 -10.71
N LEU A 22 -16.35 9.13 -10.89
CA LEU A 22 -16.03 7.75 -10.52
C LEU A 22 -14.70 7.29 -11.12
N ALA A 23 -14.49 7.53 -12.41
CA ALA A 23 -13.27 7.14 -13.09
C ALA A 23 -12.06 7.89 -12.52
N ASP A 24 -12.17 9.20 -12.33
CA ASP A 24 -11.05 10.02 -11.85
C ASP A 24 -10.64 9.61 -10.43
N ALA A 25 -11.61 9.46 -9.54
CA ALA A 25 -11.37 9.14 -8.15
C ALA A 25 -10.76 7.73 -7.98
N TRP A 26 -11.25 6.74 -8.72
CA TRP A 26 -10.68 5.39 -8.67
C TRP A 26 -9.33 5.28 -9.35
N ILE A 27 -9.11 5.94 -10.49
CA ILE A 27 -7.77 5.97 -11.13
C ILE A 27 -6.76 6.63 -10.19
N GLY A 28 -7.11 7.77 -9.57
CA GLY A 28 -6.25 8.43 -8.59
C GLY A 28 -5.94 7.56 -7.38
N CYS A 29 -6.96 6.94 -6.79
CA CYS A 29 -6.81 6.07 -5.63
C CYS A 29 -5.95 4.82 -5.92
N LEU A 30 -6.16 4.17 -7.07
CA LEU A 30 -5.41 2.99 -7.48
C LEU A 30 -3.97 3.35 -7.87
N ALA A 31 -3.77 4.46 -8.59
CA ALA A 31 -2.44 4.99 -8.90
C ALA A 31 -1.67 5.28 -7.61
N TYR A 32 -2.31 5.90 -6.61
CA TYR A 32 -1.70 6.18 -5.31
C TYR A 32 -1.38 4.89 -4.54
N SER A 33 -2.29 3.91 -4.57
CA SER A 33 -2.07 2.61 -3.94
C SER A 33 -0.85 1.90 -4.51
N LEU A 34 -0.70 1.88 -5.83
CA LEU A 34 0.48 1.31 -6.51
C LEU A 34 1.74 2.15 -6.25
N GLN A 35 1.64 3.48 -6.34
CA GLN A 35 2.75 4.40 -6.07
C GLN A 35 3.34 4.14 -4.68
N ARG A 36 2.50 4.14 -3.64
CA ARG A 36 2.97 3.93 -2.27
C ARG A 36 3.56 2.54 -2.08
N ASP A 37 2.93 1.49 -2.59
CA ASP A 37 3.45 0.12 -2.46
C ASP A 37 4.81 -0.06 -3.15
N LEU A 38 4.94 0.43 -4.40
CA LEU A 38 6.19 0.38 -5.16
C LEU A 38 7.30 1.23 -4.53
N ALA A 39 6.96 2.38 -3.96
CA ALA A 39 7.91 3.21 -3.24
C ALA A 39 8.39 2.51 -1.96
N ALA A 40 7.46 1.93 -1.19
CA ALA A 40 7.74 1.24 0.06
C ALA A 40 8.58 -0.04 -0.12
N LEU A 41 8.25 -0.84 -1.15
CA LEU A 41 9.04 -2.00 -1.54
C LEU A 41 10.44 -1.60 -2.00
N GLY A 42 10.55 -0.57 -2.86
CA GLY A 42 11.82 -0.07 -3.35
C GLY A 42 12.73 0.42 -2.22
N TYR A 43 12.21 1.24 -1.32
CA TYR A 43 12.97 1.75 -0.18
C TYR A 43 13.41 0.64 0.77
N SER A 44 12.51 -0.31 1.10
CA SER A 44 12.83 -1.42 1.99
C SER A 44 13.91 -2.32 1.39
N ALA A 45 13.84 -2.61 0.09
CA ALA A 45 14.86 -3.40 -0.61
C ALA A 45 16.23 -2.70 -0.61
N MET A 46 16.26 -1.37 -0.83
CA MET A 46 17.49 -0.58 -0.75
C MET A 46 18.09 -0.63 0.67
N ALA A 47 17.26 -0.46 1.70
CA ALA A 47 17.71 -0.51 3.09
C ALA A 47 18.27 -1.89 3.48
N ILE A 48 17.62 -2.98 3.05
CA ILE A 48 18.11 -4.35 3.24
C ILE A 48 19.44 -4.55 2.50
N GLY A 49 19.54 -4.14 1.24
CA GLY A 49 20.76 -4.28 0.44
C GLY A 49 21.96 -3.55 1.06
N LEU A 50 21.77 -2.30 1.50
CA LEU A 50 22.80 -1.54 2.21
C LEU A 50 23.15 -2.17 3.56
N GLY A 51 22.15 -2.67 4.30
CA GLY A 51 22.38 -3.42 5.54
C GLY A 51 23.30 -4.61 5.32
N LEU A 52 23.01 -5.43 4.30
CA LEU A 52 23.80 -6.61 3.96
C LEU A 52 25.25 -6.24 3.59
N MET A 53 25.46 -5.14 2.85
CA MET A 53 26.81 -4.65 2.53
C MET A 53 27.61 -4.24 3.78
N LEU A 54 26.92 -3.78 4.83
CA LEU A 54 27.52 -3.38 6.11
C LEU A 54 27.55 -4.53 7.15
N GLY A 55 27.10 -5.73 6.78
CA GLY A 55 27.04 -6.89 7.68
C GLY A 55 25.80 -6.98 8.58
N PHE A 56 24.83 -6.07 8.41
CA PHE A 56 23.56 -6.10 9.12
C PHE A 56 22.49 -6.89 8.36
N HIS A 57 21.63 -7.59 9.10
CA HIS A 57 20.50 -8.32 8.53
C HIS A 57 19.20 -7.65 8.98
N PHE A 58 18.58 -6.89 8.08
CA PHE A 58 17.27 -6.31 8.31
C PHE A 58 16.16 -7.25 7.83
N PRO A 59 15.06 -7.42 8.60
CA PRO A 59 13.91 -8.17 8.14
C PRO A 59 13.17 -7.42 7.03
N GLU A 60 12.43 -8.16 6.20
CA GLU A 60 11.51 -7.56 5.23
C GLU A 60 10.44 -6.73 5.94
N ASN A 61 10.09 -5.58 5.35
CA ASN A 61 9.06 -4.70 5.92
C ASN A 61 7.70 -4.85 5.22
N PHE A 62 7.65 -5.39 4.00
CA PHE A 62 6.40 -5.56 3.24
C PHE A 62 6.36 -6.94 2.61
N ASN A 63 5.27 -7.68 2.83
CA ASN A 63 5.06 -9.03 2.31
C ASN A 63 3.72 -9.14 1.56
N ARG A 64 3.67 -8.55 0.37
CA ARG A 64 2.51 -8.64 -0.55
C ARG A 64 1.20 -8.20 0.13
N PRO A 65 1.15 -6.99 0.67
CA PRO A 65 0.03 -6.52 1.49
C PRO A 65 -1.30 -6.51 0.72
N TYR A 66 -1.28 -6.15 -0.56
CA TYR A 66 -2.49 -6.13 -1.38
C TYR A 66 -3.04 -7.51 -1.72
N LEU A 67 -2.32 -8.61 -1.42
CA LEU A 67 -2.82 -9.98 -1.52
C LEU A 67 -3.53 -10.48 -0.25
N ALA A 68 -3.68 -9.61 0.74
CA ALA A 68 -4.37 -9.95 1.98
C ALA A 68 -5.83 -10.34 1.74
N SER A 69 -6.31 -11.27 2.58
CA SER A 69 -7.72 -11.73 2.56
C SER A 69 -8.52 -11.27 3.78
N SER A 70 -7.89 -10.54 4.70
CA SER A 70 -8.55 -9.86 5.81
C SER A 70 -7.70 -8.65 6.24
N ILE A 71 -8.26 -7.76 7.05
CA ILE A 71 -7.52 -6.60 7.58
C ILE A 71 -6.43 -7.03 8.55
N GLN A 72 -6.66 -8.08 9.34
CA GLN A 72 -5.60 -8.66 10.16
C GLN A 72 -4.46 -9.24 9.30
N ASP A 73 -4.77 -9.90 8.19
CA ASP A 73 -3.77 -10.41 7.24
C ASP A 73 -3.01 -9.26 6.55
N PHE A 74 -3.69 -8.16 6.22
CA PHE A 74 -3.08 -6.95 5.67
C PHE A 74 -2.02 -6.36 6.62
N TRP A 75 -2.33 -6.16 7.90
CA TRP A 75 -1.37 -5.63 8.88
C TRP A 75 -0.23 -6.60 9.23
N ARG A 76 -0.42 -7.90 8.98
CA ARG A 76 0.66 -8.91 9.06
C ARG A 76 1.55 -8.94 7.82
N ARG A 77 1.30 -8.07 6.84
CA ARG A 77 2.03 -7.97 5.57
C ARG A 77 2.48 -6.55 5.27
N TRP A 78 1.79 -5.55 5.81
CA TRP A 78 2.08 -4.14 5.64
C TRP A 78 2.95 -3.63 6.80
N HIS A 79 4.05 -2.98 6.46
CA HIS A 79 4.97 -2.32 7.39
C HIS A 79 5.29 -3.15 8.64
N LEU A 80 5.79 -4.37 8.42
CA LEU A 80 6.01 -5.40 9.44
C LEU A 80 6.73 -4.90 10.69
N SER A 81 7.76 -4.05 10.54
CA SER A 81 8.50 -3.50 11.68
C SER A 81 7.62 -2.60 12.55
N LEU A 82 6.86 -1.69 11.96
CA LEU A 82 5.91 -0.81 12.65
C LEU A 82 4.77 -1.63 13.25
N SER A 83 4.20 -2.56 12.48
CA SER A 83 3.15 -3.46 12.96
C SER A 83 3.60 -4.28 14.17
N SER A 84 4.83 -4.78 14.19
CA SER A 84 5.41 -5.42 15.38
C SER A 84 5.59 -4.43 16.53
N TRP A 85 6.09 -3.23 16.27
CA TRP A 85 6.32 -2.24 17.32
C TRP A 85 5.00 -1.80 17.97
N LEU A 86 3.98 -1.49 17.18
CA LEU A 86 2.63 -1.17 17.66
C LEU A 86 2.04 -2.31 18.48
N ARG A 87 2.22 -3.56 18.06
CA ARG A 87 1.78 -4.71 18.84
C ARG A 87 2.52 -4.81 20.17
N ASP A 88 3.84 -4.79 20.12
CA ASP A 88 4.70 -5.20 21.23
C ASP A 88 4.82 -4.09 22.29
N TYR A 89 4.84 -2.83 21.88
CA TYR A 89 5.03 -1.68 22.77
C TYR A 89 3.75 -0.91 23.09
N LEU A 90 2.73 -0.96 22.24
CA LEU A 90 1.48 -0.22 22.47
C LEU A 90 0.33 -1.15 22.84
N TYR A 91 -0.02 -2.10 21.96
CA TYR A 91 -1.16 -2.98 22.19
C TYR A 91 -0.99 -3.87 23.43
N ILE A 92 0.17 -4.53 23.60
CA ILE A 92 0.45 -5.35 24.78
C ILE A 92 0.51 -4.50 26.05
N ALA A 93 1.11 -3.30 25.97
CA ALA A 93 1.19 -2.37 27.10
C ALA A 93 -0.20 -1.88 27.55
N LEU A 94 -1.16 -1.72 26.63
CA LEU A 94 -2.57 -1.41 26.94
C LEU A 94 -3.34 -2.60 27.56
N GLY A 95 -2.69 -3.76 27.75
CA GLY A 95 -3.26 -4.99 28.29
C GLY A 95 -3.56 -6.04 27.22
N GLY A 96 -3.38 -5.74 25.94
CA GLY A 96 -3.57 -6.67 24.83
C GLY A 96 -4.96 -7.31 24.84
N ASN A 97 -4.99 -8.65 24.86
CA ASN A 97 -6.22 -9.46 24.95
C ASN A 97 -6.67 -9.76 26.39
N ARG A 98 -5.98 -9.22 27.41
CA ARG A 98 -6.30 -9.48 28.82
C ARG A 98 -7.51 -8.65 29.25
N HIS A 99 -8.10 -9.01 30.38
CA HIS A 99 -9.21 -8.26 31.00
C HIS A 99 -10.49 -8.18 30.14
N GLY A 100 -10.75 -9.19 29.31
CA GLY A 100 -12.05 -9.38 28.66
C GLY A 100 -12.18 -8.84 27.24
N VAL A 101 -13.34 -9.12 26.64
CA VAL A 101 -13.63 -8.83 25.24
C VAL A 101 -13.62 -7.33 24.98
N TRP A 102 -14.40 -6.54 25.72
CA TRP A 102 -14.45 -5.08 25.53
C TRP A 102 -13.07 -4.40 25.53
N ASN A 103 -12.23 -4.71 26.52
CA ASN A 103 -10.89 -4.14 26.61
C ASN A 103 -10.02 -4.49 25.41
N THR A 104 -10.17 -5.70 24.86
CA THR A 104 -9.47 -6.10 23.64
C THR A 104 -9.83 -5.19 22.45
N TYR A 105 -11.12 -4.92 22.25
CA TYR A 105 -11.60 -4.09 21.12
C TYR A 105 -11.18 -2.64 21.30
N ARG A 106 -11.32 -2.09 22.52
CA ARG A 106 -10.81 -0.78 22.87
C ARG A 106 -9.31 -0.66 22.59
N ASN A 107 -8.53 -1.64 23.03
CA ASN A 107 -7.08 -1.64 22.84
C ASN A 107 -6.70 -1.71 21.36
N LEU A 108 -7.37 -2.55 20.56
CA LEU A 108 -7.17 -2.59 19.10
C LEU A 108 -7.46 -1.23 18.46
N PHE A 109 -8.61 -0.63 18.78
CA PHE A 109 -8.98 0.68 18.25
C PHE A 109 -7.97 1.76 18.64
N LEU A 110 -7.60 1.85 19.93
CA LEU A 110 -6.64 2.83 20.42
C LEU A 110 -5.26 2.64 19.81
N THR A 111 -4.76 1.41 19.68
CA THR A 111 -3.48 1.13 19.03
C THR A 111 -3.46 1.69 17.60
N MET A 112 -4.52 1.47 16.82
CA MET A 112 -4.58 1.96 15.45
C MET A 112 -4.81 3.47 15.35
N ALA A 113 -5.62 4.05 16.23
CA ALA A 113 -5.82 5.50 16.31
C ALA A 113 -4.51 6.23 16.64
N ILE A 114 -3.74 5.72 17.60
CA ILE A 114 -2.41 6.24 17.97
C ILE A 114 -1.41 6.02 16.83
N ALA A 115 -1.46 4.87 16.14
CA ALA A 115 -0.66 4.65 14.94
C ALA A 115 -0.95 5.69 13.85
N GLY A 116 -2.24 6.04 13.65
CA GLY A 116 -2.65 7.14 12.80
C GLY A 116 -2.04 8.47 13.24
N LEU A 117 -2.16 8.84 14.51
CA LEU A 117 -1.57 10.06 15.05
C LEU A 117 -0.03 10.12 14.88
N TRP A 118 0.66 8.97 14.98
CA TRP A 118 2.11 8.89 14.77
C TRP A 118 2.53 9.27 13.34
N HIS A 119 1.66 9.07 12.35
CA HIS A 119 1.96 9.48 10.97
C HIS A 119 2.02 11.00 10.77
N GLY A 120 1.58 11.79 11.77
CA GLY A 120 2.08 13.13 12.00
C GLY A 120 1.98 14.10 10.83
N GLY A 121 0.80 14.70 10.64
CA GLY A 121 0.67 15.91 9.83
C GLY A 121 -0.37 16.86 10.43
N ASP A 122 -0.49 18.04 9.82
CA ASP A 122 -1.46 19.09 10.21
C ASP A 122 -2.94 18.69 10.01
N SER A 123 -3.19 17.45 9.57
CA SER A 123 -4.49 16.96 9.16
C SER A 123 -5.01 15.84 10.07
N TRP A 124 -6.25 16.01 10.54
CA TRP A 124 -7.01 14.99 11.29
C TRP A 124 -7.27 13.70 10.49
N ASN A 125 -7.03 13.73 9.17
CA ASN A 125 -7.19 12.57 8.29
C ASN A 125 -6.39 11.35 8.75
N TYR A 126 -5.20 11.54 9.33
CA TYR A 126 -4.39 10.43 9.82
C TYR A 126 -5.02 9.72 11.03
N LEU A 127 -5.65 10.48 11.95
CA LEU A 127 -6.42 9.89 13.04
C LEU A 127 -7.62 9.12 12.50
N LEU A 128 -8.36 9.68 11.54
CA LEU A 128 -9.51 9.03 10.93
C LEU A 128 -9.11 7.75 10.19
N TRP A 129 -7.97 7.77 9.49
CA TRP A 129 -7.39 6.60 8.86
C TRP A 129 -7.04 5.51 9.88
N GLY A 130 -6.42 5.89 11.00
CA GLY A 130 -6.08 4.96 12.09
C GLY A 130 -7.34 4.38 12.75
N ALA A 131 -8.32 5.25 13.03
CA ALA A 131 -9.62 4.85 13.57
C ALA A 131 -10.36 3.89 12.63
N ALA A 132 -10.36 4.15 11.32
CA ALA A 132 -10.97 3.28 10.31
C ALA A 132 -10.34 1.88 10.33
N HIS A 133 -9.01 1.79 10.40
CA HIS A 133 -8.31 0.50 10.54
C HIS A 133 -8.61 -0.18 11.89
N GLY A 134 -8.71 0.59 12.97
CA GLY A 134 -9.10 0.09 14.29
C GLY A 134 -10.49 -0.54 14.28
N VAL A 135 -11.48 0.14 13.69
CA VAL A 135 -12.83 -0.40 13.50
C VAL A 135 -12.80 -1.64 12.61
N ALA A 136 -12.06 -1.61 11.52
CA ALA A 136 -11.99 -2.75 10.60
C ALA A 136 -11.36 -4.00 11.24
N LEU A 137 -10.33 -3.84 12.07
CA LEU A 137 -9.76 -4.93 12.89
C LEU A 137 -10.76 -5.46 13.93
N CYS A 138 -11.54 -4.57 14.54
CA CYS A 138 -12.61 -4.95 15.46
C CYS A 138 -13.67 -5.78 14.74
N VAL A 139 -14.12 -5.35 13.55
CA VAL A 139 -15.10 -6.07 12.74
C VAL A 139 -14.55 -7.42 12.27
N ASP A 140 -13.32 -7.48 11.77
CA ASP A 140 -12.65 -8.74 11.36
C ASP A 140 -12.57 -9.75 12.53
N ARG A 141 -12.24 -9.24 13.73
CA ARG A 141 -12.24 -10.05 14.95
C ARG A 141 -13.64 -10.52 15.38
N ALA A 142 -14.64 -9.65 15.29
CA ALA A 142 -16.02 -9.99 15.64
C ALA A 142 -16.57 -11.06 14.68
N TRP A 143 -16.34 -10.88 13.38
CA TRP A 143 -16.77 -11.82 12.35
C TRP A 143 -16.12 -13.19 12.55
N SER A 144 -14.80 -13.23 12.73
CA SER A 144 -14.05 -14.50 12.95
C SER A 144 -14.43 -15.24 14.24
N ARG A 145 -15.08 -14.56 15.20
CA ARG A 145 -15.59 -15.16 16.45
C ARG A 145 -17.08 -15.42 16.45
N SER A 146 -17.79 -15.00 15.41
CA SER A 146 -19.23 -15.21 15.26
C SER A 146 -19.53 -16.61 14.71
N SER A 147 -20.80 -17.00 14.73
CA SER A 147 -21.32 -18.19 14.04
C SER A 147 -21.65 -17.93 12.56
N LEU A 148 -21.29 -16.77 12.02
CA LEU A 148 -21.55 -16.41 10.63
C LEU A 148 -20.73 -17.29 9.67
N PRO A 149 -21.21 -17.50 8.43
CA PRO A 149 -20.47 -18.24 7.43
C PRO A 149 -19.15 -17.56 7.10
N ALA A 150 -18.13 -18.36 6.81
CA ALA A 150 -16.85 -17.87 6.33
C ALA A 150 -17.04 -17.16 4.97
N ILE A 151 -16.44 -15.98 4.83
CA ILE A 151 -16.45 -15.25 3.57
C ILE A 151 -15.56 -16.00 2.57
N PRO A 152 -16.02 -16.29 1.34
CA PRO A 152 -15.19 -16.91 0.32
C PRO A 152 -13.92 -16.10 0.08
N LYS A 153 -12.75 -16.78 -0.04
CA LYS A 153 -11.44 -16.11 -0.14
C LYS A 153 -11.36 -15.01 -1.21
N PRO A 154 -11.88 -15.19 -2.45
CA PRO A 154 -11.83 -14.14 -3.46
C PRO A 154 -12.62 -12.90 -3.04
N LEU A 155 -13.80 -13.09 -2.44
CA LEU A 155 -14.62 -12.00 -1.94
C LEU A 155 -13.94 -11.28 -0.77
N ALA A 156 -13.39 -12.03 0.17
CA ALA A 156 -12.68 -11.46 1.32
C ALA A 156 -11.47 -10.61 0.88
N HIS A 157 -10.75 -11.06 -0.14
CA HIS A 157 -9.66 -10.31 -0.76
C HIS A 157 -10.14 -9.01 -1.42
N VAL A 158 -11.21 -9.06 -2.23
CA VAL A 158 -11.78 -7.87 -2.86
C VAL A 158 -12.25 -6.86 -1.82
N LEU A 159 -12.96 -7.31 -0.78
CA LEU A 159 -13.44 -6.44 0.30
C LEU A 159 -12.27 -5.81 1.09
N THR A 160 -11.23 -6.60 1.36
CA THR A 160 -10.02 -6.12 2.03
C THR A 160 -9.32 -5.06 1.19
N LEU A 161 -9.10 -5.33 -0.10
CA LEU A 161 -8.45 -4.39 -1.03
C LEU A 161 -9.26 -3.10 -1.17
N LEU A 162 -10.59 -3.21 -1.32
CA LEU A 162 -11.48 -2.06 -1.42
C LEU A 162 -11.39 -1.17 -0.18
N PHE A 163 -11.48 -1.77 1.01
CA PHE A 163 -11.32 -1.03 2.26
C PHE A 163 -9.96 -0.35 2.34
N VAL A 164 -8.89 -1.07 2.00
CA VAL A 164 -7.52 -0.55 2.05
C VAL A 164 -7.37 0.64 1.09
N CYS A 165 -7.88 0.55 -0.14
CA CYS A 165 -7.90 1.67 -1.09
C CYS A 165 -8.70 2.87 -0.56
N LEU A 166 -9.90 2.65 0.00
CA LEU A 166 -10.69 3.73 0.60
C LEU A 166 -9.97 4.37 1.78
N ALA A 167 -9.28 3.61 2.61
CA ALA A 167 -8.47 4.17 3.68
C ALA A 167 -7.30 4.99 3.11
N TRP A 168 -6.69 4.56 2.00
CA TRP A 168 -5.64 5.33 1.34
C TRP A 168 -6.09 6.67 0.77
N THR A 169 -7.37 6.81 0.42
CA THR A 169 -7.95 8.13 0.10
C THR A 169 -7.81 9.10 1.27
N LEU A 170 -8.20 8.69 2.49
CA LEU A 170 -8.00 9.51 3.70
C LEU A 170 -6.53 9.83 3.93
N PHE A 171 -5.65 8.83 3.77
CA PHE A 171 -4.23 9.02 4.02
C PHE A 171 -3.55 10.00 3.05
N ARG A 172 -3.99 10.05 1.78
CA ARG A 172 -3.40 10.94 0.77
C ARG A 172 -4.03 12.33 0.72
N ALA A 173 -5.30 12.45 1.09
CA ALA A 173 -6.01 13.70 0.99
C ALA A 173 -5.37 14.77 1.91
N PRO A 174 -5.11 16.00 1.40
CA PRO A 174 -4.47 17.06 2.18
C PRO A 174 -5.31 17.46 3.39
N ASP A 175 -6.64 17.45 3.25
CA ASP A 175 -7.59 17.81 4.28
C ASP A 175 -8.85 16.94 4.21
N PHE A 176 -9.73 17.07 5.20
CA PHE A 176 -10.93 16.23 5.29
C PHE A 176 -11.97 16.55 4.23
N ALA A 177 -12.09 17.81 3.78
CA ALA A 177 -13.01 18.19 2.72
C ALA A 177 -12.58 17.56 1.39
N THR A 178 -11.28 17.59 1.07
CA THR A 178 -10.73 16.90 -0.10
C THR A 178 -10.98 15.39 -0.04
N ALA A 179 -10.85 14.76 1.14
CA ALA A 179 -11.17 13.34 1.31
C ALA A 179 -12.66 13.04 1.02
N LEU A 180 -13.57 13.89 1.50
CA LEU A 180 -15.01 13.76 1.23
C LEU A 180 -15.34 13.93 -0.25
N THR A 181 -14.73 14.91 -0.92
CA THR A 181 -14.86 15.12 -2.37
C THR A 181 -14.43 13.89 -3.15
N LEU A 182 -13.30 13.28 -2.78
CA LEU A 182 -12.81 12.05 -3.39
C LEU A 182 -13.76 10.87 -3.12
N TYR A 183 -14.28 10.74 -1.90
CA TYR A 183 -15.28 9.71 -1.60
C TYR A 183 -16.56 9.88 -2.41
N ALA A 184 -17.07 11.10 -2.53
CA ALA A 184 -18.22 11.38 -3.38
C ALA A 184 -17.95 10.94 -4.83
N GLY A 185 -16.75 11.19 -5.36
CA GLY A 185 -16.28 10.64 -6.63
C GLY A 185 -16.24 9.11 -6.66
N GLN A 186 -15.60 8.46 -5.67
CA GLN A 186 -15.49 6.99 -5.59
C GLN A 186 -16.85 6.27 -5.51
N PHE A 187 -17.89 6.95 -5.02
CA PHE A 187 -19.28 6.48 -4.99
C PHE A 187 -20.13 6.98 -6.18
N GLY A 188 -19.53 7.69 -7.14
CA GLY A 188 -20.17 8.10 -8.40
C GLY A 188 -21.07 9.33 -8.30
N LEU A 189 -20.97 10.12 -7.23
CA LEU A 189 -21.82 11.29 -6.99
C LEU A 189 -21.50 12.49 -7.90
N HIS A 190 -20.32 12.49 -8.55
CA HIS A 190 -19.89 13.52 -9.51
C HIS A 190 -19.86 13.00 -10.96
N GLY A 191 -20.65 11.97 -11.26
CA GLY A 191 -20.67 11.34 -12.58
C GLY A 191 -19.70 10.16 -12.72
N LEU A 192 -19.74 9.50 -13.88
CA LEU A 192 -19.07 8.20 -14.09
C LEU A 192 -17.88 8.25 -15.05
N GLY A 193 -17.89 9.18 -16.01
CA GLY A 193 -16.92 9.24 -17.10
C GLY A 193 -15.62 9.93 -16.69
N LEU A 194 -14.52 9.58 -17.37
CA LEU A 194 -13.21 10.19 -17.18
C LEU A 194 -13.26 11.71 -17.45
N GLY A 195 -12.82 12.52 -16.49
CA GLY A 195 -12.79 13.97 -16.63
C GLY A 195 -11.65 14.46 -17.53
N ASP A 196 -11.83 15.63 -18.14
CA ASP A 196 -10.89 16.21 -19.12
C ASP A 196 -9.48 16.38 -18.56
N ALA A 197 -9.35 16.83 -17.30
CA ALA A 197 -8.07 17.05 -16.66
C ALA A 197 -7.24 15.76 -16.52
N LEU A 198 -7.89 14.64 -16.19
CA LEU A 198 -7.21 13.36 -16.07
C LEU A 198 -6.98 12.73 -17.45
N ALA A 199 -7.92 12.88 -18.38
CA ALA A 199 -7.77 12.46 -19.77
C ALA A 199 -6.55 13.11 -20.44
N VAL A 200 -6.33 14.42 -20.22
CA VAL A 200 -5.18 15.16 -20.75
C VAL A 200 -3.89 14.79 -20.05
N THR A 201 -3.94 14.32 -18.80
CA THR A 201 -2.74 13.87 -18.05
C THR A 201 -2.35 12.43 -18.40
N LEU A 202 -3.30 11.58 -18.75
CA LEU A 202 -3.04 10.18 -19.07
C LEU A 202 -2.10 10.03 -20.27
N ARG A 203 -1.15 9.11 -20.12
CA ARG A 203 -0.10 8.80 -21.11
C ARG A 203 0.11 7.30 -21.12
N PRO A 204 0.57 6.72 -22.25
CA PRO A 204 0.90 5.29 -22.31
C PRO A 204 1.88 4.83 -21.22
N ALA A 205 2.82 5.71 -20.82
CA ALA A 205 3.77 5.45 -19.75
C ALA A 205 3.08 5.15 -18.40
N HIS A 206 1.97 5.81 -18.09
CA HIS A 206 1.21 5.55 -16.87
C HIS A 206 0.55 4.17 -16.88
N GLY A 207 -0.05 3.79 -18.02
CA GLY A 207 -0.62 2.46 -18.19
C GLY A 207 0.44 1.37 -18.07
N MET A 208 1.62 1.58 -18.68
CA MET A 208 2.76 0.67 -18.54
C MET A 208 3.24 0.58 -17.08
N ALA A 209 3.38 1.72 -16.39
CA ALA A 209 3.79 1.75 -14.99
C ALA A 209 2.79 1.01 -14.09
N ALA A 210 1.48 1.20 -14.32
CA ALA A 210 0.43 0.48 -13.60
C ALA A 210 0.49 -1.04 -13.86
N LEU A 211 0.65 -1.46 -15.12
CA LEU A 211 0.78 -2.87 -15.49
C LEU A 211 2.01 -3.51 -14.84
N LEU A 212 3.17 -2.83 -14.88
CA LEU A 212 4.38 -3.28 -14.20
C LEU A 212 4.19 -3.32 -12.68
N GLY A 213 3.48 -2.35 -12.10
CA GLY A 213 3.16 -2.32 -10.68
C GLY A 213 2.31 -3.53 -10.26
N VAL A 214 1.24 -3.81 -11.00
CA VAL A 214 0.40 -5.00 -10.79
C VAL A 214 1.23 -6.27 -10.99
N ALA A 215 2.09 -6.31 -12.01
CA ALA A 215 2.99 -7.43 -12.23
C ALA A 215 3.94 -7.62 -11.04
N CYS A 216 4.48 -6.56 -10.42
CA CYS A 216 5.30 -6.67 -9.22
C CYS A 216 4.53 -7.24 -8.02
N VAL A 217 3.26 -6.86 -7.85
CA VAL A 217 2.39 -7.39 -6.77
C VAL A 217 2.12 -8.89 -6.99
N LEU A 218 1.90 -9.31 -8.23
CA LEU A 218 1.53 -10.69 -8.59
C LEU A 218 2.74 -11.61 -8.87
N ALA A 219 3.87 -11.07 -9.28
CA ALA A 219 5.07 -11.81 -9.70
C ALA A 219 5.50 -12.86 -8.67
N PRO A 220 5.48 -12.58 -7.36
CA PRO A 220 5.88 -13.60 -6.39
C PRO A 220 4.95 -14.82 -6.30
N LEU A 221 3.67 -14.69 -6.68
CA LEU A 221 2.76 -15.84 -6.77
C LEU A 221 3.17 -16.79 -7.90
N LEU A 222 3.73 -16.22 -8.97
CA LEU A 222 4.25 -16.97 -10.11
C LEU A 222 5.65 -17.49 -9.83
N GLN A 223 6.48 -16.72 -9.11
CA GLN A 223 7.86 -17.07 -8.78
C GLN A 223 7.96 -18.44 -8.12
N VAL A 224 7.12 -18.73 -7.11
CA VAL A 224 7.13 -20.04 -6.43
C VAL A 224 6.89 -21.19 -7.41
N ARG A 225 5.95 -21.03 -8.35
CA ARG A 225 5.64 -22.06 -9.36
C ARG A 225 6.76 -22.20 -10.39
N VAL A 226 7.37 -21.09 -10.78
CA VAL A 226 8.46 -21.04 -11.75
C VAL A 226 9.71 -21.69 -11.16
N GLU A 227 10.09 -21.32 -9.93
CA GLU A 227 11.24 -21.91 -9.23
C GLU A 227 11.05 -23.41 -9.04
N GLN A 228 9.89 -23.87 -8.59
CA GLN A 228 9.60 -25.30 -8.46
C GLN A 228 9.77 -26.08 -9.77
N ARG A 229 9.48 -25.46 -10.91
CA ARG A 229 9.52 -26.11 -12.23
C ARG A 229 10.87 -25.99 -12.94
N PHE A 230 11.62 -24.92 -12.69
CA PHE A 230 12.78 -24.54 -13.49
C PHE A 230 14.05 -24.28 -12.69
N ALA A 231 14.04 -24.33 -11.35
CA ALA A 231 15.21 -23.99 -10.52
C ALA A 231 16.48 -24.79 -10.84
N SER A 232 16.35 -26.04 -11.32
CA SER A 232 17.50 -26.87 -11.69
C SER A 232 18.04 -26.62 -13.10
N ARG A 233 17.36 -25.80 -13.93
CA ARG A 233 17.79 -25.54 -15.31
C ARG A 233 18.93 -24.52 -15.32
N PRO A 234 20.04 -24.78 -16.02
CA PRO A 234 21.22 -23.90 -16.02
C PRO A 234 20.91 -22.50 -16.55
N LEU A 235 20.04 -22.38 -17.57
CA LEU A 235 19.59 -21.08 -18.08
C LEU A 235 18.81 -20.27 -17.04
N PHE A 236 18.02 -20.93 -16.19
CA PHE A 236 17.27 -20.26 -15.13
C PHE A 236 18.20 -19.74 -14.04
N ILE A 237 19.18 -20.55 -13.62
CA ILE A 237 20.20 -20.16 -12.64
C ILE A 237 21.03 -18.99 -13.17
N ALA A 238 21.51 -19.08 -14.42
CA ALA A 238 22.27 -18.00 -15.05
C ALA A 238 21.44 -16.71 -15.16
N GLY A 239 20.17 -16.83 -15.58
CA GLY A 239 19.24 -15.70 -15.63
C GLY A 239 19.02 -15.04 -14.26
N ALA A 240 18.78 -15.84 -13.21
CA ALA A 240 18.58 -15.35 -11.85
C ALA A 240 19.83 -14.67 -11.28
N ALA A 241 21.03 -15.16 -11.60
CA ALA A 241 22.29 -14.56 -11.16
C ALA A 241 22.64 -13.26 -11.92
N LEU A 242 22.29 -13.17 -13.21
CA LEU A 242 22.67 -12.04 -14.06
C LEU A 242 21.64 -10.91 -14.08
N TRP A 243 20.36 -11.20 -13.84
CA TRP A 243 19.29 -10.19 -13.85
C TRP A 243 19.54 -9.02 -12.88
N PRO A 244 20.00 -9.23 -11.62
CA PRO A 244 20.30 -8.12 -10.71
C PRO A 244 21.35 -7.15 -11.28
N ILE A 245 22.36 -7.66 -11.99
CA ILE A 245 23.40 -6.85 -12.63
C ILE A 245 22.80 -6.03 -13.78
N ALA A 246 22.03 -6.67 -14.65
CA ALA A 246 21.35 -5.98 -15.74
C ALA A 246 20.37 -4.91 -15.21
N GLY A 247 19.61 -5.23 -14.16
CA GLY A 247 18.70 -4.31 -13.49
C GLY A 247 19.41 -3.12 -12.84
N PHE A 248 20.58 -3.35 -12.22
CA PHE A 248 21.43 -2.29 -11.69
C PHE A 248 21.93 -1.37 -12.81
N LEU A 249 22.50 -1.93 -13.88
CA LEU A 249 23.02 -1.15 -15.01
C LEU A 249 21.92 -0.33 -15.70
N LEU A 250 20.74 -0.92 -15.90
CA LEU A 250 19.57 -0.20 -16.43
C LEU A 250 19.14 0.93 -15.48
N SER A 251 19.05 0.66 -14.19
CA SER A 251 18.68 1.67 -13.19
C SER A 251 19.68 2.83 -13.17
N PHE A 252 20.98 2.52 -13.23
CA PHE A 252 22.06 3.50 -13.30
C PHE A 252 21.98 4.35 -14.57
N ALA A 253 21.79 3.72 -15.74
CA ALA A 253 21.64 4.43 -17.01
C ALA A 253 20.41 5.36 -17.00
N LEU A 254 19.29 4.91 -16.43
CA LEU A 254 18.08 5.71 -16.31
C LEU A 254 18.27 6.90 -15.36
N ILE A 255 18.95 6.72 -14.22
CA ILE A 255 19.29 7.81 -13.30
C ILE A 255 20.21 8.82 -13.99
N ALA A 256 21.25 8.35 -14.68
CA ALA A 256 22.18 9.21 -15.41
C ALA A 256 21.50 10.00 -16.55
N SER A 257 20.38 9.50 -17.08
CA SER A 257 19.62 10.14 -18.16
C SER A 257 18.63 11.21 -17.71
N ARG A 258 18.36 11.35 -16.40
CA ARG A 258 17.35 12.30 -15.87
C ARG A 258 17.99 13.38 -15.00
N GLU A 259 17.49 14.60 -15.13
CA GLU A 259 17.76 15.66 -14.15
C GLU A 259 17.13 15.29 -12.79
N THR A 260 17.74 15.74 -11.69
CA THR A 260 17.39 15.34 -10.31
C THR A 260 15.92 15.61 -9.97
N VAL A 261 15.15 14.55 -9.67
CA VAL A 261 13.79 14.66 -9.15
C VAL A 261 13.85 14.78 -7.62
N PRO A 262 13.17 15.77 -6.99
CA PRO A 262 13.14 15.90 -5.53
C PRO A 262 12.59 14.65 -4.84
N PHE A 263 13.17 14.32 -3.68
CA PHE A 263 12.84 13.11 -2.90
C PHE A 263 11.47 13.23 -2.19
N LEU A 264 10.63 12.20 -2.31
CA LEU A 264 9.23 12.16 -1.87
C LEU A 264 9.00 12.44 -0.36
N TYR A 265 10.00 12.21 0.49
CA TYR A 265 9.91 12.40 1.96
C TYR A 265 10.30 13.83 2.43
N PHE A 266 10.54 14.78 1.53
CA PHE A 266 10.76 16.18 1.91
C PHE A 266 9.59 17.10 1.50
N GLN A 267 8.43 16.53 1.14
CA GLN A 267 7.23 17.26 0.74
C GLN A 267 6.06 17.06 1.70
N PHE A 268 6.35 16.93 2.99
CA PHE A 268 5.35 16.98 4.06
C PHE A 268 5.09 18.42 4.46
#